data_AF-A0A7C1P713-F1
#
_entry.id   AF-A0A7C1P713-F1
#
_cell.length_a   1.000
_cell.length_b   1.000
_cell.length_c   1.000
_cell.angle_alpha   90.00
_cell.angle_beta   90.00
_cell.angle_gamma   90.00
#
_symmetry.space_group_name_H-M   'P 1'
#
loop_
_entity.id
_entity.type
_entity.pdbx_description
1 polymer ?
#
loop_
_entity_poly.entity_id
_entity_poly.type
_entity_poly.pdbx_seq_one_letter_code
_entity_poly.pdbx_strand_id
1 'polypeptide(L)'
;FLLGLGLLRFLSDSVLRALSTVGGAALLLYAVLSVRASLSKSSLPQRLEVVRNPVLLGFSLTALNPYFLAWWMTAGLKLIADILAYSSTLGVLTTAYLMHVWMDFLWLSLVAWLAKEGSLRAPTAARYLQFALALVLVYYGVCFLREGLT
;
A
#
# COMPACT_ATOMS: atom_id res chain seq x y z
N PHE A 1 -5.13 8.99 -11.17
CA PHE A 1 -5.93 9.72 -12.19
C PHE A 1 -5.90 9.00 -13.56
N LEU A 2 -4.73 8.83 -14.20
CA LEU A 2 -4.61 8.16 -15.51
C LEU A 2 -5.10 6.69 -15.51
N LEU A 3 -4.77 5.93 -14.47
CA LEU A 3 -5.25 4.54 -14.32
C LEU A 3 -6.79 4.45 -14.23
N GLY A 4 -7.43 5.39 -13.55
CA GLY A 4 -8.90 5.43 -13.42
C GLY A 4 -9.60 5.75 -14.75
N LEU A 5 -9.05 6.68 -15.54
CA LEU A 5 -9.57 7.00 -16.88
C LEU A 5 -9.43 5.81 -17.85
N GLY A 6 -8.34 5.05 -17.77
CA GLY A 6 -8.17 3.81 -18.52
C GLY A 6 -9.16 2.72 -18.08
N LEU A 7 -9.42 2.60 -16.78
CA LEU A 7 -10.32 1.60 -16.23
C LEU A 7 -11.79 1.82 -16.61
N LEU A 8 -12.22 3.08 -16.74
CA LEU A 8 -13.58 3.44 -17.17
C LEU A 8 -13.99 2.80 -18.50
N ARG A 9 -13.04 2.50 -19.39
CA ARG A 9 -13.30 1.83 -20.68
C ARG A 9 -13.50 0.32 -20.57
N PHE A 10 -13.08 -0.30 -19.47
CA PHE A 10 -13.06 -1.75 -19.27
C PHE A 10 -13.79 -2.20 -17.99
N LEU A 11 -14.53 -1.29 -17.34
CA LEU A 11 -15.33 -1.58 -16.16
C LEU A 11 -16.47 -2.55 -16.54
N SER A 12 -16.23 -3.83 -16.33
CA SER A 12 -17.20 -4.92 -16.48
C SER A 12 -17.19 -5.76 -15.21
N ASP A 13 -18.30 -6.43 -14.90
CA ASP A 13 -18.41 -7.26 -13.70
C ASP A 13 -17.33 -8.35 -13.63
N SER A 14 -16.91 -8.87 -14.79
CA SER A 14 -15.83 -9.85 -14.89
C SER A 14 -14.46 -9.26 -14.52
N VAL A 15 -14.18 -8.03 -14.95
CA VAL A 15 -12.94 -7.31 -14.60
C VAL A 15 -12.94 -6.95 -13.11
N LEU A 16 -14.08 -6.50 -12.57
CA LEU A 16 -14.20 -6.18 -11.15
C LEU A 16 -13.92 -7.42 -10.29
N ARG A 17 -14.52 -8.57 -10.60
CA ARG A 17 -14.26 -9.84 -9.89
C ARG A 17 -12.81 -10.29 -10.00
N ALA A 18 -12.19 -10.16 -11.17
CA ALA A 18 -10.76 -10.45 -11.34
C ALA A 18 -9.87 -9.52 -10.48
N LEU A 19 -10.16 -8.22 -10.45
CA LEU A 19 -9.43 -7.26 -9.62
C LEU A 19 -9.62 -7.52 -8.12
N SER A 20 -10.83 -7.89 -7.70
CA SER A 20 -11.13 -8.27 -6.31
C SER A 20 -10.34 -9.51 -5.88
N THR A 21 -10.34 -10.56 -6.70
CA THR A 21 -9.64 -11.82 -6.38
C THR A 21 -8.13 -11.65 -6.37
N VAL A 22 -7.56 -11.02 -7.41
CA VAL A 22 -6.12 -10.76 -7.52
C VAL A 22 -5.66 -9.75 -6.46
N GLY A 23 -6.45 -8.70 -6.21
CA GLY A 23 -6.23 -7.73 -5.14
C GLY A 23 -6.20 -8.37 -3.76
N GLY A 24 -7.20 -9.20 -3.44
CA GLY A 24 -7.27 -9.90 -2.16
C GLY A 24 -6.12 -10.88 -1.96
N ALA A 25 -5.77 -11.66 -2.98
CA ALA A 25 -4.63 -12.58 -2.94
C ALA A 25 -3.30 -11.83 -2.74
N ALA A 26 -3.11 -10.70 -3.42
CA ALA A 26 -1.94 -9.85 -3.24
C ALA A 26 -1.86 -9.31 -1.80
N LEU A 27 -2.96 -8.82 -1.24
CA LEU A 27 -3.02 -8.32 0.15
C LEU A 27 -2.62 -9.39 1.19
N LEU A 28 -3.12 -10.62 1.02
CA LEU A 28 -2.73 -11.73 1.89
C LEU A 28 -1.26 -12.09 1.75
N LEU A 29 -0.73 -12.11 0.52
CA LEU A 29 0.68 -12.34 0.28
C LEU A 29 1.54 -11.24 0.95
N TYR A 30 1.14 -9.98 0.84
CA TYR A 30 1.78 -8.85 1.53
C TYR A 30 1.76 -9.00 3.05
N ALA A 31 0.63 -9.40 3.62
CA ALA A 31 0.52 -9.62 5.06
C ALA A 31 1.47 -10.72 5.53
N VAL A 32 1.51 -11.86 4.83
CA VAL A 32 2.42 -12.98 5.15
C VAL A 32 3.88 -12.55 5.05
N LEU A 33 4.25 -11.86 3.96
CA LEU A 33 5.61 -11.35 3.77
C LEU A 33 5.98 -10.34 4.86
N SER A 34 5.06 -9.46 5.25
CA SER A 34 5.28 -8.45 6.31
C SER A 34 5.51 -9.08 7.67
N VAL A 35 4.76 -10.13 8.01
CA VAL A 35 4.96 -10.89 9.25
C VAL A 35 6.28 -11.66 9.22
N ARG A 36 6.59 -12.34 8.10
CA ARG A 36 7.86 -13.07 7.93
C ARG A 36 9.07 -12.13 8.03
N ALA A 37 9.01 -10.96 7.41
CA ALA A 37 10.06 -9.95 7.48
C ALA A 37 10.27 -9.44 8.92
N SER A 38 9.19 -9.31 9.71
CA SER A 38 9.26 -8.89 11.11
C SER A 38 9.85 -9.93 12.05
N LEU A 39 9.71 -11.21 11.71
CA LEU A 39 10.25 -12.34 12.48
C LEU A 39 11.70 -12.67 12.08
N SER A 40 12.08 -12.33 10.84
CA SER A 40 13.45 -12.45 10.37
C SER A 40 14.35 -11.49 11.15
N LYS A 41 15.38 -12.04 11.81
CA LYS A 41 16.49 -11.25 12.35
C LYS A 41 17.37 -10.79 11.18
N SER A 42 16.89 -9.88 10.34
CA SER A 42 17.79 -9.22 9.42
C SER A 42 18.73 -8.32 10.22
N SER A 43 20.02 -8.57 10.10
CA SER A 43 21.05 -7.63 10.55
C SER A 43 20.78 -6.28 9.89
N LEU A 44 20.56 -5.24 10.70
CA LEU A 44 20.43 -3.86 10.21
C LEU A 44 21.57 -3.61 9.21
N PRO A 45 21.28 -3.14 7.98
CA PRO A 45 22.32 -2.81 7.04
C PRO A 45 23.27 -1.80 7.69
N GLN A 46 24.52 -2.22 7.79
CA GLN A 46 25.62 -1.46 8.35
C GLN A 46 25.78 -0.17 7.52
N ARG A 47 25.64 0.99 8.18
CA ARG A 47 25.94 2.34 7.67
C ARG A 47 25.50 2.57 6.21
N LEU A 48 24.27 3.05 6.02
CA LEU A 48 23.86 3.64 4.75
C LEU A 48 24.75 4.86 4.46
N GLU A 49 25.51 4.82 3.37
CA GLU A 49 26.25 5.99 2.90
C GLU A 49 25.27 7.14 2.63
N VAL A 50 25.66 8.35 3.03
CA VAL A 50 24.86 9.55 2.82
C VAL A 50 24.82 9.82 1.31
N VAL A 51 23.74 9.39 0.66
CA VAL A 51 23.56 9.58 -0.78
C VAL A 51 23.34 11.05 -1.06
N ARG A 52 24.18 11.59 -1.95
CA ARG A 52 24.29 13.01 -2.28
C ARG A 52 23.03 13.62 -2.93
N ASN A 53 22.09 12.80 -3.39
CA ASN A 53 20.78 13.23 -3.89
C ASN A 53 19.63 12.36 -3.35
N PRO A 54 19.04 12.74 -2.20
CA PRO A 54 17.96 11.98 -1.56
C PRO A 54 16.67 11.94 -2.41
N VAL A 55 16.43 12.92 -3.29
CA VAL A 55 15.25 12.95 -4.17
C VAL A 55 15.36 11.88 -5.25
N LEU A 56 16.52 11.79 -5.91
CA LEU A 56 16.75 10.79 -6.96
C LEU A 56 16.73 9.36 -6.40
N LEU A 57 17.26 9.18 -5.19
CA LEU A 57 17.23 7.92 -4.48
C LEU A 57 15.79 7.52 -4.13
N GLY A 58 15.00 8.44 -3.57
CA GLY A 58 13.58 8.19 -3.25
C GLY A 58 12.76 7.84 -4.49
N PHE A 59 12.95 8.57 -5.60
CA PHE A 59 12.29 8.27 -6.86
C PHE A 59 12.66 6.87 -7.38
N SER A 60 13.96 6.53 -7.39
CA SER A 60 14.45 5.23 -7.86
C SER A 60 13.95 4.10 -6.98
N LEU A 61 13.98 4.28 -5.65
CA LEU A 61 13.43 3.34 -4.68
C LEU A 61 11.92 3.15 -4.82
N THR A 62 11.18 4.14 -5.30
CA THR A 62 9.73 4.01 -5.51
C THR A 62 9.43 3.35 -6.85
N ALA A 63 10.07 3.82 -7.93
CA ALA A 63 9.83 3.35 -9.29
C ALA A 63 10.34 1.91 -9.52
N LEU A 64 11.46 1.53 -8.91
CA LEU A 64 12.05 0.19 -9.03
C LEU A 64 11.56 -0.78 -7.95
N ASN A 65 10.65 -0.37 -7.06
CA ASN A 65 10.14 -1.27 -6.05
C ASN A 65 9.03 -2.14 -6.65
N PRO A 66 9.28 -3.46 -6.84
CA PRO A 66 8.29 -4.36 -7.42
C PRO A 66 7.01 -4.43 -6.56
N TYR A 67 7.14 -4.23 -5.25
CA TYR A 67 5.99 -4.21 -4.35
C TYR A 67 5.08 -2.99 -4.56
N PHE A 68 5.67 -1.82 -4.80
CA PHE A 68 4.89 -0.61 -5.06
C PHE A 68 4.05 -0.76 -6.35
N LEU A 69 4.66 -1.29 -7.41
CA LEU A 69 3.98 -1.55 -8.67
C LEU A 69 2.89 -2.63 -8.52
N ALA A 70 3.21 -3.74 -7.85
CA ALA A 70 2.24 -4.82 -7.63
C ALA A 70 1.05 -4.36 -6.77
N TRP A 71 1.24 -3.48 -5.79
CA TRP A 71 0.15 -2.87 -5.03
C TRP A 71 -0.81 -2.08 -5.94
N TRP A 72 -0.28 -1.18 -6.77
CA TRP A 72 -1.09 -0.36 -7.67
C TRP A 72 -1.79 -1.16 -8.76
N MET A 73 -1.18 -2.24 -9.26
CA MET A 73 -1.79 -3.13 -10.25
C MET A 73 -2.91 -4.00 -9.68
N THR A 74 -2.97 -4.19 -8.35
CA THR A 74 -3.89 -5.12 -7.71
C THR A 74 -4.87 -4.37 -6.79
N ALA A 75 -4.58 -4.26 -5.50
CA ALA A 75 -5.43 -3.61 -4.52
C ALA A 75 -5.72 -2.13 -4.83
N GLY A 76 -4.71 -1.40 -5.34
CA GLY A 76 -4.88 0.00 -5.73
C GLY A 76 -5.89 0.17 -6.86
N LEU A 77 -5.89 -0.74 -7.84
CA LEU A 77 -6.82 -0.69 -8.96
C LEU A 77 -8.25 -1.02 -8.55
N LYS A 78 -8.43 -1.98 -7.63
CA LYS A 78 -9.72 -2.30 -7.02
C LYS A 78 -10.31 -1.09 -6.28
N LEU A 79 -9.53 -0.43 -5.44
CA LEU A 79 -9.98 0.77 -4.71
C LEU A 79 -10.43 1.88 -5.65
N ILE A 80 -9.68 2.11 -6.74
CA ILE A 80 -10.07 3.08 -7.77
C ILE A 80 -11.39 2.64 -8.43
N ALA A 81 -11.54 1.36 -8.76
CA ALA A 81 -12.75 0.83 -9.37
C ALA A 81 -13.99 1.01 -8.46
N ASP A 82 -13.84 0.79 -7.15
CA ASP A 82 -14.92 0.97 -6.17
C ASP A 82 -15.34 2.43 -6.05
N ILE A 83 -14.36 3.34 -6.01
CA ILE A 83 -14.64 4.79 -6.01
C ILE A 83 -15.41 5.17 -7.27
N LEU A 84 -15.00 4.66 -8.44
CA LEU A 84 -15.68 4.91 -9.71
C LEU A 84 -17.08 4.32 -9.78
N ALA A 85 -17.30 3.14 -9.18
CA ALA A 85 -18.61 2.51 -9.09
C ALA A 85 -19.56 3.30 -8.18
N TYR A 86 -19.04 3.92 -7.12
CA TYR A 86 -19.82 4.78 -6.22
C TYR A 86 -20.13 6.14 -6.85
N SER A 87 -19.13 6.80 -7.44
CA SER A 87 -19.31 8.06 -8.17
C SER A 87 -18.13 8.35 -9.10
N SER A 88 -18.42 8.55 -10.39
CA SER A 88 -17.42 8.92 -11.40
C SER A 88 -17.15 10.42 -11.50
N THR A 89 -17.70 11.24 -10.59
CA THR A 89 -17.52 12.70 -10.64
C THR A 89 -16.07 13.09 -10.36
N LEU A 90 -15.54 14.02 -11.15
CA LEU A 90 -14.17 14.52 -11.02
C LEU A 90 -13.82 14.99 -9.60
N GLY A 91 -14.79 15.58 -8.89
CA GLY A 91 -14.65 16.01 -7.51
C GLY A 91 -14.38 14.87 -6.53
N VAL A 92 -15.02 13.71 -6.70
CA VAL A 92 -14.83 12.53 -5.84
C VAL A 92 -13.45 11.92 -6.06
N LEU A 93 -13.01 11.77 -7.32
CA LEU A 93 -11.66 11.26 -7.62
C LEU A 93 -10.58 12.19 -7.05
N THR A 94 -10.74 13.50 -7.22
CA THR A 94 -9.76 14.49 -6.75
C THR A 94 -9.68 14.48 -5.23
N THR A 95 -10.84 14.43 -4.55
CA THR A 95 -10.90 14.37 -3.09
C THR A 95 -10.31 13.06 -2.56
N ALA A 96 -10.66 11.91 -3.15
CA ALA A 96 -10.11 10.62 -2.75
C ALA A 96 -8.58 10.57 -2.92
N TYR A 97 -8.06 11.11 -4.02
CA TYR A 97 -6.62 11.23 -4.23
C TYR A 97 -5.97 12.15 -3.19
N LEU A 98 -6.55 13.32 -2.92
CA LEU A 98 -6.00 14.29 -1.97
C LEU A 98 -5.98 13.72 -0.54
N MET A 99 -7.06 13.05 -0.13
CA MET A 99 -7.14 12.37 1.17
C MET A 99 -6.11 11.24 1.28
N HIS A 100 -5.94 10.46 0.22
CA HIS A 100 -4.94 9.38 0.19
C HIS A 100 -3.51 9.92 0.34
N VAL A 101 -3.12 10.90 -0.48
CA VAL A 101 -1.77 11.48 -0.45
C VAL A 101 -1.47 12.20 0.86
N TRP A 102 -2.46 12.90 1.42
CA TRP A 102 -2.27 13.59 2.70
C TRP A 102 -2.00 12.63 3.85
N MET A 103 -2.71 11.49 3.89
CA MET A 103 -2.49 10.46 4.91
C MET A 103 -1.07 9.89 4.85
N ASP A 104 -0.50 9.72 3.65
CA ASP A 104 0.87 9.26 3.48
C ASP A 104 1.88 10.26 4.09
N PHE A 105 1.67 11.56 3.86
CA PHE A 105 2.54 12.58 4.47
C PHE A 105 2.42 12.62 6.00
N LEU A 106 1.20 12.48 6.53
CA LEU A 106 0.96 12.41 7.97
C LEU A 106 1.67 11.18 8.56
N TRP A 107 1.49 10.01 7.95
CA TRP A 107 2.06 8.76 8.39
C TRP A 107 3.60 8.77 8.35
N LEU A 108 4.20 9.18 7.23
CA LEU A 108 5.66 9.25 7.11
C LEU A 108 6.27 10.24 8.09
N SER A 109 5.63 11.39 8.31
CA SER A 109 6.06 12.37 9.30
C SER A 109 5.97 11.83 10.72
N LEU A 110 4.89 11.12 11.05
CA LEU A 110 4.70 10.46 12.34
C LEU A 110 5.76 9.39 12.59
N VAL A 111 6.03 8.52 11.61
CA VAL A 111 7.05 7.48 11.71
C VAL A 111 8.44 8.09 11.86
N ALA A 112 8.76 9.15 11.10
CA ALA A 112 10.03 9.87 11.22
C ALA A 112 10.20 10.50 12.61
N TRP A 113 9.13 11.10 13.15
CA TRP A 113 9.13 11.66 14.50
C TRP A 113 9.31 10.57 15.57
N LEU A 114 8.56 9.46 15.50
CA LEU A 114 8.68 8.33 16.41
C LEU A 114 10.06 7.64 16.34
N ALA A 115 10.70 7.65 15.17
CA ALA A 115 12.07 7.16 14.98
C ALA A 115 13.11 8.09 15.62
N LYS A 116 12.89 9.41 15.57
CA LYS A 116 13.73 10.44 16.21
C LYS A 116 13.64 10.37 17.74
N GLU A 117 12.43 10.26 18.29
CA GLU A 117 12.16 10.19 19.74
C GLU A 117 12.74 8.92 20.41
N GLY A 118 13.06 7.89 19.60
CA GLY A 118 13.64 6.64 20.07
C GLY A 118 12.62 5.54 20.38
N SER A 119 11.32 5.83 20.31
CA SER A 119 10.24 4.85 20.53
C SER A 119 10.27 3.69 19.53
N LEU A 120 10.58 3.97 18.25
CA LEU A 120 10.75 2.94 17.22
C LEU A 120 12.17 2.34 17.15
N ARG A 121 13.13 2.79 17.98
CA ARG A 121 14.45 2.14 18.07
C ARG A 121 14.37 0.79 18.77
N ALA A 122 13.37 0.59 19.63
CA ALA A 122 13.11 -0.71 20.22
C ALA A 122 12.59 -1.65 19.12
N PRO A 123 13.32 -2.75 18.80
CA PRO A 123 12.90 -3.68 17.76
C PRO A 123 11.52 -4.30 18.05
N THR A 124 11.06 -4.25 19.30
CA THR A 124 9.76 -4.76 19.73
C THR A 124 8.60 -3.84 19.32
N ALA A 125 8.74 -2.51 19.41
CA ALA A 125 7.68 -1.56 19.07
C ALA A 125 7.39 -1.56 17.56
N ALA A 126 8.44 -1.54 16.74
CA ALA A 126 8.32 -1.66 15.28
C ALA A 126 7.70 -3.00 14.85
N ARG A 127 8.03 -4.11 15.54
CA ARG A 127 7.43 -5.43 15.29
C ARG A 127 5.94 -5.45 15.60
N TYR A 128 5.50 -4.88 16.73
CA TYR A 128 4.07 -4.81 17.05
C TYR A 128 3.30 -3.94 16.06
N LEU A 129 3.87 -2.79 15.66
CA LEU A 129 3.27 -1.93 14.66
C LEU A 129 3.11 -2.64 13.32
N GLN A 130 4.16 -3.33 12.86
CA GLN A 130 4.09 -4.10 11.61
C GLN A 130 3.08 -5.24 11.68
N PHE A 131 2.99 -5.92 12.82
CA PHE A 131 2.01 -7.00 13.02
C PHE A 131 0.57 -6.46 12.99
N ALA A 132 0.31 -5.33 13.65
CA ALA A 132 -0.99 -4.67 13.62
C ALA A 132 -1.39 -4.26 12.19
N LEU A 133 -0.47 -3.67 11.43
CA LEU A 133 -0.70 -3.34 10.02
C LEU A 133 -0.95 -4.58 9.16
N ALA A 134 -0.21 -5.68 9.39
CA ALA A 134 -0.43 -6.93 8.68
C ALA A 134 -1.83 -7.51 8.94
N LEU A 135 -2.35 -7.42 10.16
CA LEU A 135 -3.73 -7.84 10.49
C LEU A 135 -4.77 -7.02 9.71
N VAL A 136 -4.56 -5.71 9.59
CA VAL A 136 -5.43 -4.85 8.78
C VAL A 136 -5.39 -5.28 7.30
N LEU A 137 -4.21 -5.60 6.77
CA LEU A 137 -4.08 -6.13 5.40
C LEU A 137 -4.81 -7.47 5.23
N VAL A 138 -4.74 -8.37 6.21
CA VAL A 138 -5.49 -9.64 6.16
C VAL A 138 -6.99 -9.38 6.11
N TYR A 139 -7.49 -8.49 6.97
CA TYR A 139 -8.91 -8.13 6.99
C TYR A 139 -9.38 -7.63 5.61
N TYR A 140 -8.71 -6.64 5.04
CA TYR A 140 -9.06 -6.14 3.70
C TYR A 140 -8.86 -7.18 2.60
N GLY A 141 -7.83 -8.03 2.71
CA GLY A 141 -7.58 -9.12 1.78
C GLY A 141 -8.72 -10.14 1.73
N VAL A 142 -9.26 -10.53 2.90
CA VAL A 142 -10.41 -11.43 3.00
C VAL A 142 -11.67 -10.77 2.46
N CYS A 143 -11.91 -9.49 2.76
CA CYS A 143 -13.04 -8.75 2.20
C CYS A 143 -13.01 -8.72 0.67
N PHE A 144 -11.85 -8.42 0.08
CA PHE A 144 -11.68 -8.39 -1.37
C PHE A 144 -11.90 -9.78 -2.01
N LEU A 145 -11.41 -10.85 -1.37
CA LEU A 145 -11.67 -12.21 -1.84
C LEU A 145 -13.15 -12.57 -1.81
N ARG A 146 -13.87 -12.17 -0.76
CA ARG A 146 -15.31 -12.41 -0.66
C ARG A 146 -16.06 -11.71 -1.79
N GLU A 147 -15.76 -10.44 -2.04
CA GLU A 147 -16.36 -9.67 -3.13
C GLU A 147 -16.02 -10.23 -4.52
N GLY A 148 -14.87 -10.87 -4.69
CA GLY A 148 -14.50 -11.51 -5.95
C GLY A 148 -15.21 -12.84 -6.21
N LEU A 149 -15.66 -13.53 -5.15
CA LEU A 149 -16.30 -14.86 -5.23
C LEU A 149 -17.82 -14.81 -5.29
N THR A 150 -18.44 -13.68 -4.93
CA THR A 150 -19.90 -13.43 -5.01
C THR A 150 -20.28 -12.67 -6.29
#